data_AF-A0A3D3RFU0-F1
#
_entry.id   AF-A0A3D3RFU0-F1
#
_cell.length_a   1.000
_cell.length_b   1.000
_cell.length_c   1.000
_cell.angle_alpha   90.00
_cell.angle_beta   90.00
_cell.angle_gamma   90.00
#
_symmetry.space_group_name_H-M   'P 1'
#
loop_
_entity.id
_entity.type
_entity.pdbx_description
1 polymer ?
#
loop_
_entity_poly.entity_id
_entity_poly.type
_entity_poly.pdbx_seq_one_letter_code
_entity_poly.pdbx_strand_id
1 'polypeptide(L)'
;MKNANPETWQIPPEWHQNYEPEISQELQALREFAQAALKISSDMSAQLDPFEPGYLKVDLFHKQVHLAEVYTNIEATGLVYTLYAPIEDAREEEFHFRTVDEGVDILKKAVSRT
;
A
#
# COMPACT_ATOMS: atom_id res chain seq x y z
N MET A 1 -1.29 -14.51 11.16
CA MET A 1 -0.67 -13.18 11.01
C MET A 1 -1.78 -12.15 11.18
N LYS A 2 -1.70 -11.29 12.21
CA LYS A 2 -2.50 -10.06 12.25
C LYS A 2 -1.94 -9.19 11.11
N ASN A 3 -2.78 -8.52 10.32
CA ASN A 3 -2.39 -7.68 9.17
C ASN A 3 -2.36 -8.34 7.78
N ALA A 4 -2.89 -9.55 7.58
CA ALA A 4 -3.00 -10.16 6.23
C ALA A 4 -4.34 -9.88 5.51
N ASN A 5 -5.39 -9.45 6.22
CA ASN A 5 -6.69 -9.14 5.63
C ASN A 5 -6.98 -7.62 5.74
N PRO A 6 -6.97 -6.88 4.62
CA PRO A 6 -7.25 -5.44 4.58
C PRO A 6 -8.54 -5.01 5.29
N GLU A 7 -9.62 -5.79 5.17
CA GLU A 7 -10.92 -5.47 5.80
C GLU A 7 -10.83 -5.38 7.32
N THR A 8 -9.89 -6.12 7.91
CA THR A 8 -9.77 -6.24 9.37
C THR A 8 -8.76 -5.28 9.98
N TRP A 9 -8.03 -4.49 9.18
CA TRP A 9 -6.74 -3.91 9.61
C TRP A 9 -6.73 -3.18 10.95
N GLN A 10 -7.19 -1.96 11.14
CA GLN A 10 -7.03 -1.20 12.40
C GLN A 10 -5.67 -0.51 12.51
N ILE A 11 -5.73 0.68 13.08
CA ILE A 11 -4.58 1.54 13.40
C ILE A 11 -3.71 0.77 14.40
N PRO A 12 -2.43 0.50 14.09
CA PRO A 12 -1.53 -0.13 15.05
C PRO A 12 -1.42 0.71 16.33
N PRO A 13 -1.46 0.10 17.54
CA PRO A 13 -1.41 0.84 18.80
C PRO A 13 -0.17 1.75 18.94
N GLU A 14 0.94 1.34 18.36
CA GLU A 14 2.21 2.06 18.28
C GLU A 14 2.25 3.19 17.24
N TRP A 15 1.21 3.36 16.41
CA TRP A 15 1.15 4.39 15.37
C TRP A 15 0.47 5.68 15.88
N HIS A 16 1.07 6.83 15.57
CA HIS A 16 0.85 8.17 16.14
C HIS A 16 -0.59 8.48 16.62
N GLN A 17 -0.83 8.58 17.92
CA GLN A 17 -2.16 8.95 18.46
C GLN A 17 -2.52 10.45 18.30
N ASN A 18 -1.60 11.28 17.81
CA ASN A 18 -1.74 12.74 17.80
C ASN A 18 -2.36 13.32 16.52
N TYR A 19 -2.63 12.49 15.50
CA TYR A 19 -3.14 12.91 14.17
C TYR A 19 -4.38 12.09 13.73
N GLU A 20 -5.25 11.73 14.67
CA GLU A 20 -6.35 10.75 14.47
C GLU A 20 -7.22 10.91 13.20
N PRO A 21 -7.63 12.14 12.77
CA PRO A 21 -8.49 12.27 11.59
C PRO A 21 -7.79 11.93 10.27
N GLU A 22 -6.53 12.32 10.13
CA GLU A 22 -5.70 12.15 8.93
C GLU A 22 -5.27 10.69 8.81
N ILE A 23 -4.81 10.12 9.92
CA ILE A 23 -4.42 8.71 10.10
C ILE A 23 -5.56 7.74 9.72
N SER A 24 -6.81 8.09 10.07
CA SER A 24 -7.97 7.27 9.73
C SER A 24 -8.24 7.25 8.22
N GLN A 25 -8.03 8.37 7.53
CA GLN A 25 -8.21 8.48 6.08
C GLN A 25 -7.10 7.74 5.34
N GLU A 26 -5.85 7.88 5.76
CA GLU A 26 -4.70 7.19 5.18
C GLU A 26 -4.85 5.66 5.31
N LEU A 27 -5.22 5.16 6.49
CA LEU A 27 -5.49 3.73 6.67
C LEU A 27 -6.63 3.24 5.77
N GLN A 28 -7.71 4.01 5.66
CA GLN A 28 -8.84 3.64 4.80
C GLN A 28 -8.41 3.57 3.32
N ALA A 29 -7.63 4.53 2.86
CA ALA A 29 -7.06 4.54 1.52
C ALA A 29 -6.15 3.33 1.25
N LEU A 30 -5.29 2.96 2.21
CA LEU A 30 -4.43 1.78 2.09
C LEU A 30 -5.22 0.48 2.05
N ARG A 31 -6.32 0.38 2.82
CA ARG A 31 -7.23 -0.77 2.75
C ARG A 31 -7.87 -0.91 1.38
N GLU A 32 -8.40 0.18 0.84
CA GLU A 32 -9.03 0.20 -0.49
C GLU A 32 -8.03 -0.20 -1.58
N PHE A 33 -6.82 0.34 -1.52
CA PHE A 33 -5.75 -0.02 -2.43
C PHE A 33 -5.40 -1.51 -2.33
N ALA A 34 -5.16 -2.02 -1.13
CA ALA A 34 -4.81 -3.41 -0.91
C ALA A 34 -5.92 -4.36 -1.40
N GLN A 35 -7.19 -4.05 -1.12
CA GLN A 35 -8.32 -4.83 -1.63
C GLN A 35 -8.38 -4.86 -3.15
N ALA A 36 -8.05 -3.75 -3.82
CA ALA A 36 -8.01 -3.69 -5.27
C ALA A 36 -6.80 -4.47 -5.83
N ALA A 37 -5.64 -4.38 -5.19
CA ALA A 37 -4.44 -5.14 -5.54
C ALA A 37 -4.66 -6.66 -5.43
N LEU A 38 -5.33 -7.13 -4.36
CA LEU A 38 -5.67 -8.55 -4.16
C LEU A 38 -6.60 -9.11 -5.25
N LYS A 39 -7.32 -8.27 -6.00
CA LYS A 39 -8.17 -8.69 -7.11
C LYS A 39 -7.39 -8.87 -8.43
N ILE A 40 -6.13 -8.45 -8.50
CA ILE A 40 -5.31 -8.56 -9.72
C ILE A 40 -4.99 -10.03 -10.04
N SER A 41 -4.67 -10.84 -9.02
CA SER A 41 -4.32 -12.26 -9.17
C SER A 41 -4.58 -13.00 -7.85
N SER A 42 -4.92 -14.30 -7.93
CA SER A 42 -5.08 -15.16 -6.74
C SER A 42 -3.78 -15.39 -5.97
N ASP A 43 -2.63 -15.13 -6.59
CA ASP A 43 -1.31 -15.26 -5.98
C ASP A 43 -0.86 -13.97 -5.26
N MET A 44 -1.71 -12.94 -5.22
CA MET A 44 -1.44 -11.71 -4.50
C MET A 44 -1.69 -11.87 -3.00
N SER A 45 -0.81 -11.28 -2.20
CA SER A 45 -1.06 -11.06 -0.78
C SER A 45 -0.60 -9.67 -0.36
N ALA A 46 -1.19 -9.14 0.71
CA ALA A 46 -0.90 -7.81 1.24
C ALA A 46 -0.64 -7.88 2.74
N GLN A 47 0.30 -7.08 3.23
CA GLN A 47 0.59 -6.92 4.64
C GLN A 47 0.66 -5.43 4.99
N LEU A 48 -0.04 -5.02 6.04
CA LEU A 48 0.11 -3.69 6.61
C LEU A 48 1.26 -3.67 7.61
N ASP A 49 2.19 -2.74 7.45
CA ASP A 49 3.38 -2.61 8.28
C ASP A 49 3.69 -1.13 8.61
N PRO A 50 3.97 -0.79 9.88
CA PRO A 50 4.59 0.49 10.22
C PRO A 50 6.08 0.46 9.85
N PHE A 51 6.56 1.46 9.10
CA PHE A 51 7.96 1.48 8.63
C PHE A 51 8.77 2.65 9.19
N GLU A 52 8.11 3.78 9.49
CA GLU A 52 8.71 4.93 10.15
C GLU A 52 7.76 5.50 11.20
N PRO A 53 8.26 6.25 12.20
CA PRO A 53 7.41 6.93 13.17
C PRO A 53 6.40 7.84 12.45
N GLY A 54 5.13 7.43 12.47
CA GLY A 54 4.04 8.19 11.87
C GLY A 54 3.63 7.73 10.47
N TYR A 55 4.27 6.72 9.88
CA TYR A 55 3.92 6.23 8.56
C TYR A 55 3.54 4.75 8.53
N LEU A 56 2.49 4.43 7.77
CA LEU A 56 2.10 3.07 7.41
C LEU A 56 2.32 2.82 5.94
N LYS A 57 2.77 1.60 5.64
CA LYS A 57 2.82 1.07 4.28
C LYS A 57 2.07 -0.24 4.17
N VAL A 58 1.74 -0.59 2.94
CA VAL A 58 1.30 -1.92 2.56
C VAL A 58 2.39 -2.54 1.69
N ASP A 59 2.92 -3.66 2.18
CA ASP A 59 3.77 -4.55 1.41
C ASP A 59 2.87 -5.47 0.57
N LEU A 60 3.17 -5.54 -0.72
CA LEU A 60 2.44 -6.35 -1.70
C LEU A 60 3.36 -7.45 -2.22
N PHE A 61 2.83 -8.66 -2.23
CA PHE A 61 3.57 -9.84 -2.66
C PHE A 61 2.82 -10.50 -3.81
N HIS A 62 3.58 -11.02 -4.78
CA HIS A 62 3.06 -11.87 -5.84
C HIS A 62 3.84 -13.20 -5.82
N LYS A 63 3.13 -14.33 -5.69
CA LYS A 63 3.75 -15.66 -5.57
C LYS A 63 4.80 -15.73 -4.44
N GLN A 64 4.49 -15.09 -3.30
CA GLN A 64 5.37 -14.98 -2.12
C GLN A 64 6.66 -14.16 -2.32
N VAL A 65 6.84 -13.52 -3.48
CA VAL A 65 7.94 -12.57 -3.71
C VAL A 65 7.46 -11.17 -3.37
N HIS A 66 8.26 -10.42 -2.60
CA HIS A 66 7.99 -9.03 -2.31
C HIS A 66 8.03 -8.22 -3.61
N LEU A 67 6.88 -7.70 -4.02
CA LEU A 67 6.70 -7.10 -5.33
C LEU A 67 6.73 -5.58 -5.24
N ALA A 68 6.03 -5.00 -4.27
CA ALA A 68 5.84 -3.56 -4.21
C ALA A 68 5.52 -3.09 -2.80
N GLU A 69 5.84 -1.83 -2.54
CA GLU A 69 5.44 -1.12 -1.32
C GLU A 69 4.59 0.09 -1.68
N VAL A 70 3.48 0.30 -0.98
CA VAL A 70 2.66 1.50 -1.13
C VAL A 70 2.38 2.14 0.21
N TYR A 71 2.54 3.46 0.27
CA TYR A 71 2.10 4.28 1.40
C TYR A 71 1.31 5.46 0.86
N THR A 72 0.65 6.18 1.75
CA THR A 72 -0.17 7.33 1.39
C THR A 72 0.04 8.44 2.41
N ASN A 73 0.00 9.68 1.92
CA ASN A 73 0.07 10.88 2.74
C ASN A 73 -1.05 11.83 2.35
N ILE A 74 -1.49 12.65 3.31
CA ILE A 74 -2.38 13.78 3.02
C ILE A 74 -1.54 15.03 2.77
N GLU A 75 -1.55 15.52 1.54
CA GLU A 75 -0.93 16.79 1.16
C GLU A 75 -1.96 17.93 1.14
N ALA A 76 -1.50 19.17 0.95
CA ALA A 76 -2.37 20.36 0.82
C ALA A 76 -3.41 20.24 -0.32
N THR A 77 -3.16 19.36 -1.28
CA THR A 77 -4.00 19.10 -2.45
C THR A 77 -4.88 17.85 -2.30
N GLY A 78 -4.83 17.19 -1.14
CA GLY A 78 -5.53 15.94 -0.84
C GLY A 78 -4.61 14.74 -0.73
N LEU A 79 -5.22 13.55 -0.69
CA LEU A 79 -4.53 12.27 -0.57
C LEU A 79 -3.63 11.99 -1.79
N VAL A 80 -2.41 11.54 -1.53
CA VAL A 80 -1.44 11.12 -2.54
C VAL A 80 -0.86 9.77 -2.12
N TYR A 81 -0.85 8.82 -3.05
CA TYR A 81 -0.20 7.54 -2.89
C TYR A 81 1.21 7.60 -3.50
N THR A 82 2.14 6.91 -2.88
CA THR A 82 3.45 6.61 -3.45
C THR A 82 3.64 5.09 -3.48
N LEU A 83 3.96 4.55 -4.65
CA LEU A 83 4.20 3.13 -4.90
C LEU A 83 5.60 2.91 -5.43
N TYR A 84 6.34 1.99 -4.82
CA TYR A 84 7.60 1.46 -5.32
C TYR A 84 7.36 0.08 -5.95
N ALA A 85 7.64 -0.10 -7.25
CA ALA A 85 7.45 -1.38 -7.92
C ALA A 85 8.30 -1.54 -9.20
N PRO A 86 8.88 -2.73 -9.48
CA PRO A 86 9.10 -3.82 -8.53
C PRO A 86 10.19 -3.43 -7.51
N ILE A 87 9.97 -3.69 -6.22
CA ILE A 87 10.94 -3.34 -5.17
C ILE A 87 12.15 -4.30 -5.18
N GLU A 88 13.31 -3.80 -4.76
CA GLU A 88 14.58 -4.55 -4.65
C GLU A 88 15.08 -5.12 -6.00
N ASP A 89 14.54 -4.63 -7.11
CA ASP A 89 14.94 -4.94 -8.49
C ASP A 89 15.71 -3.76 -9.09
N ALA A 90 16.61 -4.01 -10.04
CA ALA A 90 17.33 -2.96 -10.75
C ALA A 90 16.42 -1.99 -11.54
N ARG A 91 15.16 -2.36 -11.73
CA ARG A 91 14.10 -1.59 -12.42
C ARG A 91 13.09 -0.99 -11.44
N GLU A 92 13.42 -0.91 -10.16
CA GLU A 92 12.57 -0.25 -9.18
C GLU A 92 12.26 1.19 -9.63
N GLU A 93 10.98 1.52 -9.67
CA GLU A 93 10.47 2.82 -10.05
C GLU A 93 9.53 3.33 -8.94
N GLU A 94 9.58 4.63 -8.69
CA GLU A 94 8.67 5.34 -7.78
C GLU A 94 7.53 5.97 -8.59
N PHE A 95 6.30 5.74 -8.17
CA PHE A 95 5.11 6.28 -8.82
C PHE A 95 4.24 7.03 -7.82
N HIS A 96 3.83 8.25 -8.20
CA HIS A 96 2.84 9.03 -7.46
C HIS A 96 1.52 9.08 -8.21
N PHE A 97 0.43 8.86 -7.49
CA PHE A 97 -0.92 8.87 -8.06
C PHE A 97 -1.95 9.26 -7.01
N ARG A 98 -3.18 9.53 -7.44
CA ARG A 98 -4.25 10.03 -6.55
C ARG A 98 -5.46 9.11 -6.50
N THR A 99 -5.53 8.11 -7.36
CA THR A 99 -6.64 7.17 -7.41
C THR A 99 -6.17 5.72 -7.31
N VAL A 100 -6.97 4.87 -6.67
CA VAL A 100 -6.67 3.43 -6.54
C VAL A 100 -6.50 2.78 -7.92
N ASP A 101 -7.34 3.14 -8.90
CA ASP A 101 -7.30 2.59 -10.25
C ASP A 101 -5.97 2.85 -10.96
N GLU A 102 -5.42 4.06 -10.84
CA GLU A 102 -4.10 4.42 -11.41
C GLU A 102 -2.98 3.52 -10.86
N GLY A 103 -2.91 3.37 -9.54
CA GLY A 103 -1.88 2.54 -8.93
C GLY A 103 -2.07 1.04 -9.19
N VAL A 104 -3.31 0.56 -9.29
CA VAL A 104 -3.61 -0.82 -9.70
C VAL A 104 -3.14 -1.09 -11.13
N ASP A 105 -3.31 -0.14 -12.04
CA ASP A 105 -2.84 -0.28 -13.43
C ASP A 105 -1.30 -0.27 -13.54
N ILE A 106 -0.61 0.45 -12.66
CA ILE A 106 0.85 0.36 -12.52
C ILE A 106 1.23 -1.04 -12.02
N LEU A 107 0.56 -1.52 -10.96
CA LEU A 107 0.86 -2.81 -10.34
C LEU A 107 0.63 -3.99 -11.29
N LYS A 108 -0.43 -3.97 -12.12
CA LYS A 108 -0.66 -4.99 -13.17
C LYS A 108 0.52 -5.11 -14.14
N LYS A 109 1.17 -3.99 -14.49
CA LYS A 109 2.36 -3.99 -15.37
C LYS A 109 3.56 -4.62 -14.66
N ALA A 110 3.72 -4.39 -13.35
CA ALA A 110 4.77 -5.02 -12.55
C ALA A 110 4.55 -6.55 -12.44
N VAL A 111 3.33 -6.99 -12.12
CA VAL A 111 2.95 -8.42 -12.07
C VAL A 111 3.19 -9.13 -13.40
N SER A 112 2.90 -8.48 -14.53
CA SER A 112 3.13 -9.07 -15.86
C SER A 112 4.60 -9.29 -16.21
N ARG A 113 5.52 -8.73 -15.41
CA ARG A 113 6.98 -8.80 -15.60
C ARG A 113 7.67 -9.77 -14.63
N THR A 114 6.93 -10.33 -13.65
CA THR A 114 7.38 -11.35 -12.70
C THR A 114 6.95 -12.75 -13.13
#